data_AF-A0A2G6I1G2-F1
#
_entry.id   AF-A0A2G6I1G2-F1
#
_cell.length_a   1.000
_cell.length_b   1.000
_cell.length_c   1.000
_cell.angle_alpha   90.00
_cell.angle_beta   90.00
_cell.angle_gamma   90.00
#
_symmetry.space_group_name_H-M   'P 1'
#
loop_
_entity.id
_entity.type
_entity.pdbx_description
1 polymer ?
#
loop_
_entity_poly.entity_id
_entity_poly.type
_entity_poly.pdbx_seq_one_letter_code
_entity_poly.pdbx_strand_id
1 'polypeptide(L)'
;MKESRASLYSLMTGAAGGALAWCGVEMILLGAGGFPDVRIFTLVLGAAAGLLLGAVVPLAEGLRQLHKEKIRGALMVGSVFGALAGAAGMAAGQLILSSLADSRMFVSFGEGSRGASLARIPGWTILGGAVGAASGIRSRSGRRVAAGLLGGLLGGLLGGAAAEFLGSSLPRFYGRAAGMMLWGISVAFLADRFEARRSRGRLTVLAGPLKGRSFPVNQKVMRIGHSVRSDLTIPGDSTA
;
A
#
# COMPACT_ATOMS: atom_id res chain seq x y z
N MET A 1 -21.78 16.37 -4.83
CA MET A 1 -20.83 16.96 -3.83
C MET A 1 -20.18 15.95 -2.87
N LYS A 2 -20.81 14.81 -2.50
CA LYS A 2 -20.21 13.85 -1.53
C LYS A 2 -19.04 13.00 -2.09
N GLU A 3 -19.02 12.69 -3.39
CA GLU A 3 -17.94 11.89 -3.99
C GLU A 3 -16.58 12.60 -4.02
N SER A 4 -16.56 13.91 -4.29
CA SER A 4 -15.33 14.71 -4.34
C SER A 4 -14.55 14.69 -3.01
N ARG A 5 -15.26 14.72 -1.87
CA ARG A 5 -14.62 14.66 -0.54
C ARG A 5 -14.00 13.29 -0.26
N ALA A 6 -14.64 12.19 -0.67
CA ALA A 6 -14.13 10.84 -0.44
C ALA A 6 -12.81 10.59 -1.21
N SER A 7 -12.76 11.04 -2.46
CA SER A 7 -11.54 10.99 -3.28
C SER A 7 -10.41 11.83 -2.68
N LEU A 8 -10.71 13.03 -2.18
CA LEU A 8 -9.69 13.86 -1.52
C LEU A 8 -9.09 13.16 -0.30
N TYR A 9 -9.93 12.53 0.53
CA TYR A 9 -9.45 11.78 1.69
C TYR A 9 -8.57 10.59 1.29
N SER A 10 -8.92 9.84 0.24
CA SER A 10 -8.10 8.71 -0.22
C SER A 10 -6.73 9.21 -0.72
N LEU A 11 -6.70 10.28 -1.51
CA LEU A 11 -5.47 10.92 -1.98
C LEU A 11 -4.57 11.37 -0.81
N MET A 12 -5.13 12.05 0.19
CA MET A 12 -4.37 12.49 1.38
C MET A 12 -3.82 11.31 2.17
N THR A 13 -4.61 10.25 2.38
CA THR A 13 -4.13 9.04 3.08
C THR A 13 -3.05 8.30 2.30
N GLY A 14 -3.16 8.27 0.97
CA GLY A 14 -2.15 7.69 0.08
C GLY A 14 -0.84 8.49 0.12
N ALA A 15 -0.92 9.82 0.05
CA ALA A 15 0.23 10.70 0.15
C ALA A 15 0.93 10.57 1.51
N ALA A 16 0.16 10.55 2.61
CA ALA A 16 0.70 10.33 3.94
C ALA A 16 1.38 8.94 4.07
N GLY A 17 0.79 7.90 3.48
CA GLY A 17 1.38 6.57 3.43
C GLY A 17 2.69 6.52 2.66
N GLY A 18 2.74 7.15 1.49
CA GLY A 18 3.95 7.28 0.69
C GLY A 18 5.04 8.07 1.40
N ALA A 19 4.70 9.17 2.08
CA ALA A 19 5.64 9.96 2.86
C ALA A 19 6.23 9.16 4.04
N LEU A 20 5.40 8.42 4.78
CA LEU A 20 5.86 7.56 5.87
C LEU A 20 6.78 6.44 5.36
N ALA A 21 6.40 5.78 4.27
CA ALA A 21 7.21 4.74 3.64
C ALA A 21 8.56 5.28 3.20
N TRP A 22 8.58 6.46 2.60
CA TRP A 22 9.80 7.16 2.21
C TRP A 22 10.70 7.46 3.42
N CYS A 23 10.16 8.05 4.49
CA CYS A 23 10.94 8.33 5.70
C CYS A 23 11.58 7.05 6.26
N GLY A 24 10.82 5.96 6.35
CA GLY A 24 11.36 4.69 6.84
C GLY A 24 12.43 4.08 5.93
N VAL A 25 12.23 4.17 4.61
CA VAL A 25 13.23 3.76 3.61
C VAL A 25 14.50 4.58 3.76
N GLU A 26 14.43 5.90 3.84
CA GLU A 26 15.61 6.76 4.01
C GLU A 26 16.38 6.45 5.31
N MET A 27 15.68 6.21 6.41
CA MET A 27 16.32 5.83 7.67
C MET A 27 17.14 4.54 7.54
N ILE A 28 16.66 3.57 6.76
CA ILE A 28 17.39 2.32 6.50
C ILE A 28 18.56 2.57 5.54
N LEU A 29 18.38 3.41 4.53
CA LEU A 29 19.44 3.77 3.58
C LEU A 29 20.60 4.49 4.27
N LEU A 30 20.33 5.34 5.27
CA LEU A 30 21.38 5.98 6.09
C LEU A 30 22.22 4.96 6.87
N GLY A 31 21.61 3.84 7.27
CA GLY A 31 22.26 2.72 7.96
C GLY A 31 22.80 1.64 7.03
N ALA A 32 22.85 1.86 5.70
CA ALA A 32 23.17 0.81 4.73
C ALA A 32 24.54 0.13 4.96
N GLY A 33 25.52 0.86 5.51
CA GLY A 33 26.85 0.33 5.81
C GLY A 33 26.90 -0.69 6.96
N GLY A 34 25.83 -0.82 7.75
CA GLY A 34 25.74 -1.79 8.84
C GLY A 34 25.29 -3.20 8.41
N PHE A 35 24.90 -3.39 7.15
CA PHE A 35 24.40 -4.67 6.67
C PHE A 35 25.53 -5.54 6.09
N PRO A 36 25.61 -6.84 6.45
CA PRO A 36 26.68 -7.72 6.00
C PRO A 36 26.51 -8.17 4.54
N ASP A 37 25.29 -8.13 3.99
CA ASP A 37 25.00 -8.55 2.62
C ASP A 37 23.87 -7.69 2.02
N VAL A 38 24.00 -7.40 0.72
CA VAL A 38 23.01 -6.70 -0.11
C VAL A 38 21.66 -7.41 -0.10
N ARG A 39 21.64 -8.75 -0.02
CA ARG A 39 20.40 -9.54 0.04
C ARG A 39 19.60 -9.24 1.31
N ILE A 40 20.27 -9.24 2.45
CA ILE A 40 19.67 -8.93 3.76
C ILE A 40 19.19 -7.48 3.77
N PHE A 41 20.03 -6.56 3.30
CA PHE A 41 19.66 -5.16 3.15
C PHE A 41 18.38 -4.98 2.30
N THR A 42 18.31 -5.66 1.16
CA THR A 42 17.17 -5.58 0.24
C THR A 42 15.90 -6.16 0.86
N LEU A 43 16.01 -7.29 1.57
CA LEU A 43 14.90 -7.89 2.31
C LEU A 43 14.39 -6.96 3.41
N VAL A 44 15.29 -6.36 4.19
CA VAL A 44 14.93 -5.44 5.27
C VAL A 44 14.28 -4.18 4.72
N LEU A 45 14.81 -3.64 3.62
CA LEU A 45 14.24 -2.47 2.95
C LEU A 45 12.82 -2.76 2.44
N GLY A 46 12.63 -3.90 1.77
CA GLY A 46 11.33 -4.37 1.31
C GLY A 46 10.35 -4.58 2.48
N ALA A 47 10.80 -5.24 3.54
CA ALA A 47 10.00 -5.48 4.74
C ALA A 47 9.56 -4.16 5.39
N ALA A 48 10.44 -3.19 5.53
CA ALA A 48 10.12 -1.90 6.13
C ALA A 48 9.15 -1.08 5.28
N ALA A 49 9.38 -1.00 3.96
CA ALA A 49 8.46 -0.32 3.05
C ALA A 49 7.07 -0.97 3.08
N GLY A 50 7.03 -2.31 3.01
CA GLY A 50 5.81 -3.08 3.10
C GLY A 50 5.10 -2.94 4.45
N LEU A 51 5.83 -2.91 5.56
CA LEU A 51 5.29 -2.69 6.90
C LEU A 51 4.58 -1.33 6.98
N LEU A 52 5.25 -0.27 6.55
CA LEU A 52 4.75 1.10 6.66
C LEU A 52 3.51 1.31 5.79
N LEU A 53 3.51 0.80 4.56
CA LEU A 53 2.36 0.91 3.66
C LEU A 53 1.23 -0.02 4.05
N GLY A 54 1.57 -1.23 4.52
CA GLY A 54 0.64 -2.20 5.08
C GLY A 54 -0.03 -1.70 6.37
N ALA A 55 0.62 -0.79 7.12
CA ALA A 55 0.09 -0.16 8.32
C ALA A 55 -0.86 1.01 8.01
N VAL A 56 -0.55 1.84 7.03
CA VAL A 56 -1.25 3.12 6.79
C VAL A 56 -2.66 2.92 6.23
N VAL A 57 -2.85 2.00 5.29
CA VAL A 57 -4.18 1.77 4.70
C VAL A 57 -5.19 1.25 5.74
N PRO A 58 -4.87 0.23 6.57
CA PRO A 58 -5.77 -0.20 7.64
C PRO A 58 -5.95 0.84 8.74
N LEU A 59 -4.92 1.65 9.03
CA LEU A 59 -5.03 2.77 9.97
C LEU A 59 -6.05 3.80 9.47
N ALA A 60 -5.99 4.17 8.19
CA ALA A 60 -6.95 5.09 7.58
C ALA A 60 -8.40 4.56 7.66
N GLU A 61 -8.62 3.26 7.46
CA GLU A 61 -9.94 2.66 7.59
C GLU A 61 -10.39 2.55 9.06
N GLY A 62 -9.48 2.25 9.98
CA GLY A 62 -9.76 2.19 11.43
C GLY A 62 -10.12 3.56 12.01
N LEU A 63 -9.42 4.63 11.59
CA LEU A 63 -9.72 6.01 11.99
C LEU A 63 -11.13 6.43 11.54
N ARG A 64 -11.58 5.99 10.36
CA ARG A 64 -12.96 6.23 9.89
C ARG A 64 -14.02 5.55 10.77
N GLN A 65 -13.67 4.45 11.44
CA GLN A 65 -14.59 3.70 12.31
C GLN A 65 -14.50 4.09 13.80
N LEU A 66 -13.53 4.93 14.19
CA LEU A 66 -13.30 5.40 15.58
C LEU A 66 -13.19 4.30 16.66
N HIS A 67 -12.93 3.06 16.28
CA HIS A 67 -12.79 1.94 17.23
C HIS A 67 -11.32 1.61 17.46
N LYS A 68 -10.82 1.92 18.66
CA LYS A 68 -9.40 1.75 19.05
C LYS A 68 -8.90 0.31 18.92
N GLU A 69 -9.73 -0.67 19.27
CA GLU A 69 -9.36 -2.08 19.21
C GLU A 69 -9.26 -2.59 17.77
N LYS A 70 -10.15 -2.14 16.89
CA LYS A 70 -10.08 -2.42 15.46
C LYS A 70 -8.85 -1.77 14.83
N ILE A 71 -8.46 -0.57 15.25
CA ILE A 71 -7.23 0.09 14.79
C ILE A 71 -6.01 -0.77 15.15
N ARG A 72 -5.89 -1.25 16.40
CA ARG A 72 -4.74 -2.07 16.83
C ARG A 72 -4.65 -3.39 16.06
N GLY A 73 -5.75 -4.12 15.95
CA GLY A 73 -5.77 -5.38 15.20
C GLY A 73 -5.49 -5.18 13.71
N ALA A 74 -6.06 -4.12 13.12
CA ALA A 74 -5.82 -3.77 11.73
C ALA A 74 -4.37 -3.36 11.46
N LEU A 75 -3.76 -2.61 12.39
CA LEU A 75 -2.37 -2.18 12.33
C LEU A 75 -1.42 -3.38 12.43
N MET A 76 -1.59 -4.27 13.41
CA MET A 76 -0.73 -5.44 13.59
C MET A 76 -0.78 -6.37 12.37
N VAL A 77 -1.99 -6.75 11.95
CA VAL A 77 -2.15 -7.67 10.81
C VAL A 77 -1.66 -7.01 9.52
N GLY A 78 -1.99 -5.73 9.29
CA GLY A 78 -1.54 -4.98 8.12
C GLY A 78 -0.01 -4.86 8.06
N SER A 79 0.63 -4.57 9.19
CA SER A 79 2.08 -4.43 9.30
C SER A 79 2.80 -5.74 9.02
N VAL A 80 2.33 -6.86 9.60
CA VAL A 80 2.94 -8.18 9.41
C VAL A 80 2.81 -8.66 7.98
N PHE A 81 1.59 -8.65 7.42
CA PHE A 81 1.38 -9.05 6.03
C PHE A 81 2.07 -8.10 5.05
N GLY A 82 2.06 -6.80 5.35
CA GLY A 82 2.79 -5.81 4.59
C GLY A 82 4.29 -6.08 4.57
N ALA A 83 4.90 -6.35 5.73
CA ALA A 83 6.32 -6.67 5.84
C ALA A 83 6.69 -7.93 5.06
N LEU A 84 5.91 -9.01 5.21
CA LEU A 84 6.15 -10.26 4.49
C LEU A 84 6.01 -10.07 2.97
N ALA A 85 4.94 -9.40 2.53
CA ALA A 85 4.72 -9.13 1.12
C ALA A 85 5.77 -8.18 0.54
N GLY A 86 6.22 -7.20 1.33
CA GLY A 86 7.26 -6.26 0.96
C GLY A 86 8.63 -6.94 0.80
N ALA A 87 9.01 -7.79 1.75
CA ALA A 87 10.24 -8.58 1.68
C ALA A 87 10.22 -9.53 0.47
N ALA A 88 9.11 -10.26 0.28
CA ALA A 88 8.94 -11.18 -0.85
C ALA A 88 8.96 -10.43 -2.19
N GLY A 89 8.28 -9.29 -2.28
CA GLY A 89 8.23 -8.46 -3.48
C GLY A 89 9.60 -7.89 -3.84
N MET A 90 10.37 -7.45 -2.85
CA MET A 90 11.72 -6.93 -3.08
C MET A 90 12.71 -8.04 -3.44
N ALA A 91 12.60 -9.22 -2.83
CA ALA A 91 13.38 -10.40 -3.21
C ALA A 91 13.11 -10.82 -4.67
N ALA A 92 11.82 -10.89 -5.06
CA ALA A 92 11.43 -11.17 -6.43
C ALA A 92 11.95 -10.09 -7.41
N GLY A 93 11.87 -8.81 -7.01
CA GLY A 93 12.42 -7.71 -7.79
C GLY A 93 13.93 -7.83 -7.99
N GLN A 94 14.67 -8.23 -6.95
CA GLN A 94 16.10 -8.46 -7.03
C GLN A 94 16.47 -9.62 -7.96
N LEU A 95 15.71 -10.72 -7.92
CA LEU A 95 15.91 -11.87 -8.82
C LEU A 95 15.69 -11.49 -10.28
N ILE A 96 14.68 -10.66 -10.55
CA ILE A 96 14.43 -10.16 -11.90
C ILE A 96 15.53 -9.20 -12.32
N LEU A 97 15.96 -8.30 -11.44
CA LEU A 97 17.05 -7.37 -11.72
C LEU A 97 18.33 -8.12 -12.06
N SER A 98 18.71 -9.16 -11.30
CA SER A 98 19.89 -9.97 -11.60
C SER A 98 19.74 -10.73 -12.92
N SER A 99 18.57 -11.31 -13.18
CA SER A 99 18.30 -12.02 -14.44
C SER A 99 18.34 -11.09 -15.66
N LEU A 100 17.85 -9.86 -15.50
CA LEU A 100 17.87 -8.84 -16.55
C LEU A 100 19.28 -8.27 -16.74
N ALA A 101 20.04 -8.08 -15.68
CA ALA A 101 21.43 -7.61 -15.74
C ALA A 101 22.34 -8.60 -16.49
N ASP A 102 22.10 -9.91 -16.32
CA ASP A 102 22.83 -10.96 -17.05
C ASP A 102 22.39 -11.07 -18.52
N SER A 103 21.23 -10.53 -18.89
CA SER A 103 20.73 -10.57 -20.25
C SER A 103 21.44 -9.55 -21.15
N ARG A 104 22.01 -10.02 -22.28
CA ARG A 104 22.68 -9.19 -23.30
C ARG A 104 21.81 -8.06 -23.86
N MET A 105 20.48 -8.15 -23.69
CA MET A 105 19.51 -7.15 -24.10
C MET A 105 19.71 -5.81 -23.37
N PHE A 106 20.01 -5.82 -22.06
CA PHE A 106 20.18 -4.58 -21.29
C PHE A 106 21.56 -3.93 -21.46
N VAL A 107 22.58 -4.71 -21.84
CA VAL A 107 23.90 -4.19 -22.24
C VAL A 107 23.79 -3.26 -23.45
N SER A 108 22.81 -3.49 -24.33
CA SER A 108 22.60 -2.70 -25.55
C SER A 108 21.74 -1.45 -25.38
N PHE A 109 20.92 -1.35 -24.31
CA PHE A 109 20.11 -0.15 -24.01
C PHE A 109 20.90 0.98 -23.31
N GLY A 110 22.20 0.79 -23.16
CA GLY A 110 23.17 1.86 -22.91
C GLY A 110 24.11 1.53 -21.77
N GLU A 111 25.40 1.70 -22.01
CA GLU A 111 26.50 1.77 -21.03
C GLU A 111 26.35 2.95 -20.04
N GLY A 112 25.13 3.38 -19.74
CA GLY A 112 24.81 4.57 -18.95
C GLY A 112 23.72 4.34 -17.90
N SER A 113 23.65 5.26 -16.94
CA SER A 113 22.78 5.25 -15.75
C SER A 113 21.29 4.97 -16.01
N ARG A 114 20.79 5.20 -17.23
CA ARG A 114 19.38 5.03 -17.62
C ARG A 114 18.96 3.57 -17.79
N GLY A 115 19.84 2.69 -18.28
CA GLY A 115 19.53 1.26 -18.45
C GLY A 115 19.31 0.56 -17.11
N ALA A 116 20.15 0.87 -16.12
CA ALA A 116 20.02 0.37 -14.76
C ALA A 116 18.73 0.84 -14.07
N SER A 117 18.29 2.07 -14.34
CA SER A 117 17.02 2.60 -13.82
C SER A 117 15.80 1.90 -14.39
N LEU A 118 15.77 1.63 -15.70
CA LEU A 118 14.68 0.88 -16.33
C LEU A 118 14.57 -0.56 -15.79
N ALA A 119 15.69 -1.22 -15.53
CA ALA A 119 15.73 -2.58 -15.01
C ALA A 119 15.14 -2.71 -13.58
N ARG A 120 15.06 -1.61 -12.82
CA ARG A 120 14.50 -1.59 -11.45
C ARG A 120 12.99 -1.40 -11.40
N ILE A 121 12.38 -0.84 -12.44
CA ILE A 121 10.94 -0.56 -12.52
C ILE A 121 10.10 -1.85 -12.35
N PRO A 122 10.46 -3.01 -12.95
CA PRO A 122 9.76 -4.27 -12.69
C PRO A 122 9.77 -4.67 -11.21
N GLY A 123 10.89 -4.45 -10.51
CA GLY A 123 11.00 -4.73 -9.07
C GLY A 123 10.05 -3.87 -8.25
N TRP A 124 9.99 -2.57 -8.52
CA TRP A 124 9.01 -1.67 -7.90
C TRP A 124 7.56 -2.05 -8.21
N THR A 125 7.30 -2.51 -9.43
CA THR A 125 5.96 -2.95 -9.86
C THR A 125 5.52 -4.17 -9.06
N ILE A 126 6.38 -5.17 -8.91
CA ILE A 126 6.08 -6.40 -8.16
C ILE A 126 5.94 -6.13 -6.67
N LEU A 127 6.84 -5.32 -6.10
CA LEU A 127 6.72 -4.85 -4.73
C LEU A 127 5.37 -4.14 -4.51
N GLY A 128 5.03 -3.24 -5.43
CA GLY A 128 3.75 -2.55 -5.48
C GLY A 128 2.57 -3.49 -5.43
N GLY A 129 2.54 -4.47 -6.35
CA GLY A 129 1.50 -5.48 -6.43
C GLY A 129 1.38 -6.34 -5.17
N ALA A 130 2.51 -6.80 -4.62
CA ALA A 130 2.54 -7.64 -3.43
C ALA A 130 1.99 -6.90 -2.19
N VAL A 131 2.47 -5.68 -1.94
CA VAL A 131 2.02 -4.83 -0.82
C VAL A 131 0.55 -4.43 -1.01
N GLY A 132 0.15 -4.09 -2.23
CA GLY A 132 -1.23 -3.78 -2.56
C GLY A 132 -2.18 -4.97 -2.30
N ALA A 133 -1.80 -6.17 -2.72
CA ALA A 133 -2.57 -7.39 -2.51
C ALA A 133 -2.71 -7.77 -1.02
N ALA A 134 -1.67 -7.53 -0.21
CA ALA A 134 -1.66 -7.82 1.23
C ALA A 134 -2.84 -7.15 1.96
N SER A 135 -3.18 -5.91 1.57
CA SER A 135 -4.31 -5.17 2.14
C SER A 135 -5.67 -5.88 1.91
N GLY A 136 -5.82 -6.54 0.75
CA GLY A 136 -7.00 -7.30 0.39
C GLY A 136 -7.09 -8.66 1.08
N ILE A 137 -5.94 -9.34 1.23
CA ILE A 137 -5.85 -10.65 1.89
C ILE A 137 -6.35 -10.52 3.34
N ARG A 138 -5.95 -9.46 4.04
CA ARG A 138 -6.43 -9.13 5.39
C ARG A 138 -7.95 -9.07 5.48
N SER A 139 -8.59 -8.46 4.48
CA SER A 139 -10.05 -8.31 4.43
C SER A 139 -10.80 -9.56 3.99
N ARG A 140 -10.09 -10.68 3.73
CA ARG A 140 -10.64 -11.96 3.23
C ARG A 140 -11.56 -11.78 2.01
N SER A 141 -11.27 -10.78 1.19
CA SER A 141 -12.08 -10.44 0.02
C SER A 141 -11.21 -10.46 -1.23
N GLY A 142 -11.40 -11.47 -2.08
CA GLY A 142 -10.70 -11.58 -3.36
C GLY A 142 -10.89 -10.34 -4.24
N ARG A 143 -12.01 -9.62 -4.08
CA ARG A 143 -12.24 -8.34 -4.76
C ARG A 143 -11.30 -7.24 -4.29
N ARG A 144 -11.10 -7.11 -2.97
CA ARG A 144 -10.14 -6.17 -2.39
C ARG A 144 -8.70 -6.59 -2.71
N VAL A 145 -8.41 -7.90 -2.80
CA VAL A 145 -7.11 -8.40 -3.28
C VAL A 145 -6.85 -7.93 -4.71
N ALA A 146 -7.80 -8.14 -5.64
CA ALA A 146 -7.64 -7.73 -7.03
C ALA A 146 -7.50 -6.20 -7.18
N ALA A 147 -8.31 -5.43 -6.43
CA ALA A 147 -8.21 -3.97 -6.44
C ALA A 147 -6.86 -3.48 -5.90
N GLY A 148 -6.41 -4.04 -4.77
CA GLY A 148 -5.12 -3.74 -4.18
C GLY A 148 -3.96 -4.15 -5.07
N LEU A 149 -4.03 -5.32 -5.71
CA LEU A 149 -3.03 -5.80 -6.66
C LEU A 149 -2.92 -4.86 -7.86
N LEU A 150 -4.04 -4.50 -8.50
CA LEU A 150 -4.03 -3.58 -9.65
C LEU A 150 -3.55 -2.18 -9.27
N GLY A 151 -4.02 -1.66 -8.14
CA GLY A 151 -3.55 -0.38 -7.60
C GLY A 151 -2.06 -0.39 -7.26
N GLY A 152 -1.60 -1.50 -6.70
CA GLY A 152 -0.22 -1.79 -6.35
C GLY A 152 0.69 -1.87 -7.57
N LEU A 153 0.31 -2.65 -8.60
CA LEU A 153 1.07 -2.79 -9.83
C LEU A 153 1.18 -1.45 -10.57
N LEU A 154 0.07 -0.75 -10.78
CA LEU A 154 0.07 0.55 -11.46
C LEU A 154 0.82 1.61 -10.66
N GLY A 155 0.60 1.67 -9.35
CA GLY A 155 1.30 2.60 -8.48
C GLY A 155 2.80 2.29 -8.37
N GLY A 156 3.19 1.01 -8.34
CA GLY A 156 4.59 0.59 -8.32
C GLY A 156 5.30 0.87 -9.63
N LEU A 157 4.60 0.71 -10.76
CA LEU A 157 5.10 1.09 -12.08
C LEU A 157 5.32 2.61 -12.17
N LEU A 158 4.29 3.40 -11.88
CA LEU A 158 4.34 4.86 -11.97
C LEU A 158 5.29 5.47 -10.93
N GLY A 159 5.19 5.03 -9.69
CA GLY A 159 6.02 5.48 -8.58
C GLY A 159 7.47 5.05 -8.72
N GLY A 160 7.72 3.81 -9.15
CA GLY A 160 9.06 3.31 -9.44
C GLY A 160 9.72 4.04 -10.61
N ALA A 161 8.98 4.26 -11.70
CA ALA A 161 9.46 5.07 -12.82
C ALA A 161 9.77 6.50 -12.36
N ALA A 162 8.88 7.14 -11.60
CA ALA A 162 9.12 8.47 -11.04
C ALA A 162 10.35 8.50 -10.13
N ALA A 163 10.53 7.52 -9.25
CA ALA A 163 11.69 7.44 -8.36
C ALA A 163 13.02 7.37 -9.13
N GLU A 164 13.06 6.55 -10.18
CA GLU A 164 14.25 6.32 -10.98
C GLU A 164 14.54 7.51 -11.92
N PHE A 165 13.55 8.00 -12.67
CA PHE A 165 13.74 9.11 -13.59
C PHE A 165 13.98 10.43 -12.88
N LEU A 166 13.19 10.77 -11.85
CA LEU A 166 13.44 11.98 -11.07
C LEU A 166 14.73 11.87 -10.28
N GLY A 167 15.09 10.68 -9.79
CA GLY A 167 16.37 10.45 -9.10
C GLY A 167 17.59 10.55 -10.03
N SER A 168 17.39 10.53 -11.35
CA SER A 168 18.44 10.78 -12.34
C SER A 168 18.66 12.28 -12.62
N SER A 169 17.63 13.10 -12.43
CA SER A 169 17.65 14.55 -12.70
C SER A 169 17.76 15.41 -11.45
N LEU A 170 17.31 14.90 -10.30
CA LEU A 170 17.30 15.55 -8.99
C LEU A 170 18.12 14.72 -8.00
N PRO A 171 18.50 15.28 -6.84
CA PRO A 171 19.09 14.48 -5.77
C PRO A 171 18.21 13.27 -5.44
N ARG A 172 18.83 12.09 -5.36
CA ARG A 172 18.12 10.79 -5.21
C ARG A 172 17.08 10.78 -4.09
N PHE A 173 17.33 11.54 -3.02
CA PHE A 173 16.40 11.77 -1.92
C PHE A 173 15.03 12.27 -2.39
N TYR A 174 14.99 13.35 -3.19
CA TYR A 174 13.76 13.94 -3.69
C TYR A 174 13.08 13.05 -4.74
N GLY A 175 13.87 12.38 -5.59
CA GLY A 175 13.35 11.42 -6.57
C GLY A 175 12.58 10.28 -5.87
N ARG A 176 13.19 9.65 -4.86
CA ARG A 176 12.54 8.61 -4.06
C ARG A 176 11.31 9.12 -3.31
N ALA A 177 11.37 10.33 -2.75
CA ALA A 177 10.23 10.95 -2.07
C ALA A 177 9.03 11.07 -3.01
N ALA A 178 9.24 11.66 -4.20
CA ALA A 178 8.21 11.83 -5.21
C ALA A 178 7.64 10.48 -5.69
N GLY A 179 8.51 9.50 -5.94
CA GLY A 179 8.10 8.17 -6.37
C GLY A 179 7.25 7.43 -5.32
N MET A 180 7.64 7.48 -4.05
CA MET A 180 6.88 6.88 -2.95
C MET A 180 5.54 7.57 -2.70
N MET A 181 5.50 8.89 -2.79
CA MET A 181 4.24 9.65 -2.72
C MET A 181 3.30 9.28 -3.86
N LEU A 182 3.81 9.26 -5.11
CA LEU A 182 3.01 8.90 -6.28
C LEU A 182 2.49 7.46 -6.20
N TRP A 183 3.31 6.55 -5.68
CA TRP A 183 2.91 5.17 -5.42
C TRP A 183 1.76 5.11 -4.41
N GLY A 184 1.92 5.72 -3.24
CA GLY A 184 0.89 5.74 -2.19
C GLY A 184 -0.42 6.37 -2.65
N ILE A 185 -0.34 7.49 -3.38
CA ILE A 185 -1.50 8.16 -3.99
C ILE A 185 -2.21 7.23 -4.97
N SER A 186 -1.47 6.58 -5.87
CA SER A 186 -2.01 5.69 -6.90
C SER A 186 -2.72 4.49 -6.28
N VAL A 187 -2.12 3.86 -5.27
CA VAL A 187 -2.73 2.73 -4.53
C VAL A 187 -4.03 3.16 -3.86
N ALA A 188 -4.02 4.28 -3.11
CA ALA A 188 -5.20 4.74 -2.39
C ALA A 188 -6.33 5.19 -3.32
N PHE A 189 -6.00 5.91 -4.39
CA PHE A 189 -6.96 6.37 -5.39
C PHE A 189 -7.62 5.19 -6.12
N LEU A 190 -6.83 4.22 -6.59
CA LEU A 190 -7.35 3.06 -7.30
C LEU A 190 -8.14 2.15 -6.38
N ALA A 191 -7.67 1.91 -5.15
CA ALA A 191 -8.43 1.15 -4.16
C ALA A 191 -9.81 1.76 -3.91
N ASP A 192 -9.88 3.07 -3.67
CA ASP A 192 -11.14 3.80 -3.47
C ASP A 192 -12.04 3.73 -4.71
N ARG A 193 -11.48 3.91 -5.92
CA ARG A 193 -12.28 3.85 -7.16
C ARG A 193 -12.83 2.46 -7.44
N PHE A 194 -12.04 1.42 -7.21
CA PHE A 194 -12.49 0.03 -7.34
C PHE A 194 -13.57 -0.29 -6.30
N GLU A 195 -13.40 0.20 -5.07
CA GLU A 195 -14.38 0.01 -4.02
C GLU A 195 -15.70 0.72 -4.34
N ALA A 196 -15.64 1.96 -4.82
CA ALA A 196 -16.81 2.73 -5.23
C ALA A 196 -17.58 2.08 -6.39
N ARG A 197 -16.88 1.58 -7.44
CA ARG A 197 -17.51 0.97 -8.62
C ARG A 197 -18.18 -0.37 -8.33
N ARG A 198 -17.73 -1.12 -7.33
CA ARG A 198 -18.21 -2.48 -7.04
C ARG A 198 -18.99 -2.60 -5.72
N SER A 199 -19.23 -1.49 -5.03
CA SER A 199 -20.11 -1.45 -3.86
C SER A 199 -21.55 -1.77 -4.26
N ARG A 200 -22.10 -2.86 -3.71
CA ARG A 200 -23.49 -3.31 -4.00
C ARG A 200 -24.55 -2.42 -3.35
N GLY A 201 -24.16 -1.60 -2.38
CA GLY A 201 -25.03 -0.70 -1.65
C GLY A 201 -24.27 -0.01 -0.53
N ARG A 202 -24.89 0.99 0.10
CA ARG A 202 -24.34 1.68 1.27
C ARG A 202 -25.35 1.61 2.40
N LEU A 203 -24.94 1.07 3.54
CA LEU A 203 -25.73 1.13 4.76
C LEU A 203 -25.47 2.46 5.43
N THR A 204 -26.50 3.29 5.54
CA THR A 204 -26.42 4.57 6.22
C THR A 204 -27.09 4.46 7.57
N VAL A 205 -26.36 4.81 8.63
CA VAL A 205 -26.88 4.80 9.99
C VAL A 205 -27.78 6.03 10.16
N LEU A 206 -29.07 5.80 10.40
CA LEU A 206 -30.08 6.86 10.53
C LEU A 206 -30.20 7.39 11.96
N ALA A 207 -29.83 6.59 12.96
CA ALA A 207 -29.96 6.90 14.39
C ALA A 207 -28.78 6.37 15.21
N GLY A 208 -28.55 6.95 16.39
CA GLY A 208 -27.48 6.55 17.33
C GLY A 208 -26.15 7.30 17.15
N PRO A 209 -25.08 6.90 17.88
CA PRO A 209 -23.79 7.59 17.92
C PRO A 209 -23.08 7.72 16.57
N LEU A 210 -23.42 6.84 15.62
CA LEU A 210 -22.86 6.81 14.27
C LEU A 210 -23.79 7.44 13.22
N LYS A 211 -24.82 8.21 13.62
CA LYS A 211 -25.80 8.83 12.73
C LYS A 211 -25.13 9.60 11.59
N GLY A 212 -25.65 9.40 10.38
CA GLY A 212 -25.18 10.05 9.14
C GLY A 212 -23.95 9.40 8.52
N ARG A 213 -23.33 8.40 9.16
CA ARG A 213 -22.23 7.63 8.55
C ARG A 213 -22.78 6.57 7.60
N SER A 214 -22.04 6.36 6.51
CA SER A 214 -22.38 5.37 5.49
C SER A 214 -21.25 4.37 5.31
N PHE A 215 -21.60 3.08 5.34
CA PHE A 215 -20.67 1.97 5.23
C PHE A 215 -20.94 1.19 3.93
N PRO A 216 -19.92 0.93 3.10
CA PRO A 216 -20.10 0.18 1.86
C PRO A 216 -20.34 -1.30 2.15
N VAL A 217 -21.35 -1.90 1.49
CA VAL A 217 -21.63 -3.33 1.58
C VAL A 217 -20.85 -4.07 0.50
N ASN A 218 -19.62 -4.44 0.83
CA ASN A 218 -18.68 -5.10 -0.10
C ASN A 218 -18.49 -6.60 0.14
N GLN A 219 -19.03 -7.13 1.22
CA GLN A 219 -18.86 -8.51 1.63
C GLN A 219 -20.05 -9.38 1.19
N LYS A 220 -19.84 -10.69 1.07
CA LYS A 220 -20.94 -11.64 0.80
C LYS A 220 -21.86 -11.79 2.01
N VAL A 221 -21.28 -11.75 3.21
CA VAL A 221 -21.97 -11.76 4.51
C VAL A 221 -21.36 -10.63 5.31
N MET A 222 -22.18 -9.75 5.87
CA MET A 222 -21.72 -8.64 6.71
C MET A 222 -22.31 -8.80 8.10
N ARG A 223 -21.46 -8.95 9.11
CA ARG A 223 -21.88 -9.13 10.50
C ARG A 223 -22.08 -7.76 11.15
N ILE A 224 -23.27 -7.51 11.66
CA ILE A 224 -23.63 -6.29 12.38
C ILE A 224 -23.87 -6.69 13.84
N GLY A 225 -23.28 -5.97 14.80
CA GLY A 225 -23.56 -6.18 16.21
C GLY A 225 -22.60 -5.45 17.14
N HIS A 226 -22.64 -5.76 18.43
CA HIS A 226 -21.81 -5.11 19.45
C HIS A 226 -20.35 -5.64 19.49
N SER A 227 -20.10 -6.85 18.98
CA SER A 227 -18.78 -7.47 19.04
C SER A 227 -17.73 -6.71 18.20
N VAL A 228 -16.49 -6.70 18.70
CA VAL A 228 -15.29 -6.24 17.97
C VAL A 228 -15.05 -7.06 16.70
N ARG A 229 -15.54 -8.31 16.68
CA ARG A 229 -15.46 -9.21 15.53
C ARG A 229 -16.55 -8.95 14.47
N SER A 230 -17.53 -8.08 14.75
CA SER A 230 -18.53 -7.67 13.77
C SER A 230 -17.91 -6.72 12.75
N ASP A 231 -18.29 -6.81 11.48
CA ASP A 231 -17.83 -5.91 10.43
C ASP A 231 -18.27 -4.47 10.70
N LEU A 232 -19.55 -4.31 11.06
CA LEU A 232 -20.12 -3.06 11.52
C LEU A 232 -20.42 -3.17 13.02
N THR A 233 -19.64 -2.47 13.83
CA THR A 233 -19.87 -2.40 15.27
C THR A 233 -20.83 -1.26 15.58
N ILE A 234 -21.96 -1.59 16.20
CA ILE A 234 -22.94 -0.59 16.67
C ILE A 234 -22.76 -0.48 18.19
N PRO A 235 -22.24 0.65 18.70
CA PRO A 235 -22.11 0.86 20.14
C PRO A 235 -23.50 0.96 20.77
N GLY A 236 -23.75 0.21 21.84
CA GLY A 236 -24.96 0.33 22.65
C GLY A 236 -26.11 -0.64 22.34
N ASP A 237 -25.91 -1.66 21.51
CA ASP A 237 -26.88 -2.75 21.39
C ASP A 237 -26.66 -3.77 22.54
N SER A 238 -27.41 -3.62 23.63
CA SER A 238 -27.33 -4.46 24.83
C SER A 238 -28.25 -5.69 24.76
N THR A 239 -28.76 -6.05 23.58
CA THR A 239 -29.61 -7.24 23.43
C THR A 239 -28.77 -8.49 23.19
N ALA A 240 -28.18 -8.99 24.28
CA ALA A 240 -27.85 -10.39 24.47
C ALA A 240 -28.67 -10.90 25.66
#